data_AF-A0A1G5SFB5-F1
#
_entry.id   AF-A0A1G5SFB5-F1
#
_cell.length_a   1.000
_cell.length_b   1.000
_cell.length_c   1.000
_cell.angle_alpha   90.00
_cell.angle_beta   90.00
_cell.angle_gamma   90.00
#
_symmetry.space_group_name_H-M   'P 1'
#
loop_
_entity.id
_entity.type
_entity.pdbx_description
1 polymer ?
#
loop_
_entity_poly.entity_id
_entity_poly.type
_entity_poly.pdbx_seq_one_letter_code
_entity_poly.pdbx_strand_id
1 'polypeptide(L)'
;MLSFYRSKLKDIYETLCWRGEILFVFFKARLHRIGLPQTTLIGITGSAGKTTTKNLSHLILSASYPVNSTQASLGSPIGTANALLNTKKYHRFCIVEIGVLKPGSLDLPIWLLKPKIGVLTNIEKDHYRAFGGRGIDGIATEKSKLIKALPANGTAVLNIDDPRVRAIGEQCRARITWVGKDKDATIRLIDATSRYPEPLKLTIAYQGKTYDVITQLHGTQLALSVLSALGVAIAVGISLEEAIPLLANAIPTDGRMQIVDGGEGVTFIREDFKAPLWSLGTSLQFLGGAIANRKIAVIGSVSDFNGKSPSIYRRCAREAKEYADIVIFVGQNAHRALRARKEENDQALQGFATTREAAGYLRKILQPGDLVLLKGSNKADHLGRLVFDRQQPVQCWREHCELEWFCNHCSQLYRPNPMNDTVRETISPEMGGEEVSQKVAHQAVAVTPVIVGLGNPGKEYENTVHNIGYRVMDTLAARYDGIWQTEESGQVCSILLNDTTVKLFKPDAFMNLTGPKLQHFLASTGCPPSHCMLVYDDMDIELGKIKYKHEGGDAGHRGVKSCLEALGTYAVPRLRFGVREPGSDKKAGEQVLTDFSAAALTQLPQLIEQAMDMIAQRSQAMTI
;
A
#
# COMPACT_ATOMS: atom_id res chain seq x y z
N MET A 1 -23.43 34.09 -7.48
CA MET A 1 -22.41 34.49 -6.47
C MET A 1 -22.68 33.85 -5.11
N LEU A 2 -23.92 33.88 -4.60
CA LEU A 2 -24.32 33.22 -3.34
C LEU A 2 -24.17 31.68 -3.31
N SER A 3 -24.41 30.97 -4.43
CA SER A 3 -24.28 29.50 -4.48
C SER A 3 -22.81 29.03 -4.44
N PHE A 4 -21.88 29.83 -4.99
CA PHE A 4 -20.44 29.58 -4.97
C PHE A 4 -19.86 29.72 -3.55
N TYR A 5 -20.27 30.75 -2.82
CA TYR A 5 -19.89 30.90 -1.40
C TYR A 5 -20.47 29.77 -0.53
N ARG A 6 -21.70 29.30 -0.82
CA ARG A 6 -22.30 28.16 -0.11
C ARG A 6 -21.53 26.85 -0.32
N SER A 7 -21.05 26.56 -1.54
CA SER A 7 -20.28 25.33 -1.82
C SER A 7 -18.90 25.33 -1.16
N LYS A 8 -18.17 26.44 -1.24
CA LYS A 8 -16.84 26.58 -0.62
C LYS A 8 -16.93 26.55 0.92
N LEU A 9 -17.99 27.15 1.47
CA LEU A 9 -18.31 27.01 2.90
C LEU A 9 -18.67 25.56 3.24
N LYS A 10 -19.34 24.81 2.35
CA LYS A 10 -19.69 23.40 2.56
C LYS A 10 -18.46 22.48 2.59
N ASP A 11 -17.49 22.61 1.70
CA ASP A 11 -16.28 21.76 1.71
C ASP A 11 -15.34 22.08 2.88
N ILE A 12 -15.20 23.37 3.21
CA ILE A 12 -14.49 23.81 4.40
C ILE A 12 -15.22 23.31 5.64
N TYR A 13 -16.55 23.41 5.67
CA TYR A 13 -17.39 22.87 6.74
C TYR A 13 -17.25 21.36 6.84
N GLU A 14 -17.29 20.59 5.76
CA GLU A 14 -17.14 19.13 5.76
C GLU A 14 -15.73 18.70 6.20
N THR A 15 -14.68 19.41 5.76
CA THR A 15 -13.31 19.18 6.24
C THR A 15 -13.16 19.55 7.72
N LEU A 16 -13.77 20.65 8.17
CA LEU A 16 -13.77 21.06 9.57
C LEU A 16 -14.64 20.12 10.42
N CYS A 17 -15.73 19.61 9.89
CA CYS A 17 -16.61 18.62 10.50
C CYS A 17 -15.88 17.30 10.63
N TRP A 18 -15.22 16.80 9.58
CA TRP A 18 -14.41 15.57 9.64
C TRP A 18 -13.22 15.70 10.60
N ARG A 19 -12.52 16.85 10.58
CA ARG A 19 -11.47 17.14 11.57
C ARG A 19 -12.06 17.27 12.97
N GLY A 20 -13.23 17.86 13.11
CA GLY A 20 -14.00 17.95 14.35
C GLY A 20 -14.41 16.59 14.87
N GLU A 21 -14.90 15.70 14.01
CA GLU A 21 -15.29 14.31 14.30
C GLU A 21 -14.07 13.49 14.73
N ILE A 22 -12.93 13.62 14.04
CA ILE A 22 -11.69 12.94 14.43
C ILE A 22 -11.17 13.46 15.77
N LEU A 23 -11.15 14.78 15.97
CA LEU A 23 -10.79 15.38 17.26
C LEU A 23 -11.74 14.92 18.36
N PHE A 24 -13.03 14.81 18.05
CA PHE A 24 -14.04 14.30 18.95
C PHE A 24 -13.81 12.82 19.28
N VAL A 25 -13.41 11.98 18.33
CA VAL A 25 -13.02 10.58 18.57
C VAL A 25 -11.83 10.51 19.54
N PHE A 26 -10.80 11.33 19.34
CA PHE A 26 -9.64 11.37 20.25
C PHE A 26 -10.03 11.88 21.64
N PHE A 27 -10.87 12.90 21.72
CA PHE A 27 -11.36 13.43 22.99
C PHE A 27 -12.22 12.39 23.73
N LYS A 28 -13.13 11.72 23.03
CA LYS A 28 -13.96 10.63 23.56
C LYS A 28 -13.09 9.47 24.05
N ALA A 29 -12.09 9.06 23.27
CA ALA A 29 -11.16 8.00 23.66
C ALA A 29 -10.39 8.37 24.94
N ARG A 30 -9.97 9.64 25.07
CA ARG A 30 -9.32 10.14 26.28
C ARG A 30 -10.24 10.12 27.50
N LEU A 31 -11.46 10.66 27.38
CA LEU A 31 -12.43 10.65 28.46
C LEU A 31 -12.76 9.21 28.88
N HIS A 32 -12.97 8.34 27.90
CA HIS A 32 -13.22 6.93 28.14
C HIS A 32 -12.05 6.26 28.88
N ARG A 33 -10.81 6.54 28.49
CA ARG A 33 -9.60 6.07 29.18
C ARG A 33 -9.54 6.50 30.65
N ILE A 34 -10.03 7.69 31.00
CA ILE A 34 -10.14 8.13 32.42
C ILE A 34 -11.10 7.22 33.20
N GLY A 35 -12.15 6.71 32.56
CA GLY A 35 -13.09 5.74 33.13
C GLY A 35 -12.59 4.30 33.23
N LEU A 36 -11.31 4.01 32.92
CA LEU A 36 -10.68 2.68 32.96
C LEU A 36 -9.59 2.58 34.05
N PRO A 37 -9.85 2.93 35.33
CA PRO A 37 -8.81 3.00 36.36
C PRO A 37 -8.20 1.64 36.73
N GLN A 38 -8.91 0.54 36.46
CA GLN A 38 -8.47 -0.82 36.76
C GLN A 38 -7.77 -1.50 35.57
N THR A 39 -7.77 -0.88 34.39
CA THR A 39 -7.13 -1.42 33.19
C THR A 39 -5.68 -0.97 33.11
N THR A 40 -4.75 -1.92 32.98
CA THR A 40 -3.34 -1.63 32.71
C THR A 40 -3.14 -1.44 31.20
N LEU A 41 -2.70 -0.25 30.82
CA LEU A 41 -2.48 0.14 29.44
C LEU A 41 -1.02 -0.13 29.02
N ILE A 42 -0.84 -0.85 27.92
CA ILE A 42 0.45 -1.34 27.43
C ILE A 42 0.70 -0.73 26.06
N GLY A 43 1.82 -0.04 25.88
CA GLY A 43 2.23 0.51 24.58
C GLY A 43 3.41 -0.27 24.01
N ILE A 44 3.37 -0.61 22.72
CA ILE A 44 4.43 -1.36 22.04
C ILE A 44 4.91 -0.57 20.82
N THR A 45 6.22 -0.29 20.74
CA THR A 45 6.84 0.31 19.55
C THR A 45 8.17 -0.35 19.19
N GLY A 46 8.72 0.07 18.05
CA GLY A 46 9.94 -0.47 17.44
C GLY A 46 9.88 -0.44 15.92
N SER A 47 10.97 -0.78 15.25
CA SER A 47 11.02 -0.85 13.78
C SER A 47 10.39 -2.17 13.30
N ALA A 48 10.82 -3.32 13.82
CA ALA A 48 10.16 -4.62 13.63
C ALA A 48 9.58 -5.20 14.93
N GLY A 49 8.92 -6.37 14.84
CA GLY A 49 8.47 -7.15 15.99
C GLY A 49 7.21 -6.66 16.71
N LYS A 50 6.76 -5.42 16.51
CA LYS A 50 5.60 -4.82 17.19
C LYS A 50 4.33 -5.67 17.19
N THR A 51 3.81 -6.01 16.00
CA THR A 51 2.55 -6.77 15.88
C THR A 51 2.68 -8.16 16.47
N THR A 52 3.81 -8.84 16.24
CA THR A 52 4.09 -10.16 16.82
C THR A 52 4.14 -10.09 18.34
N THR A 53 4.89 -9.14 18.92
CA THR A 53 4.96 -8.94 20.37
C THR A 53 3.57 -8.64 20.96
N LYS A 54 2.76 -7.81 20.29
CA LYS A 54 1.38 -7.51 20.70
C LYS A 54 0.52 -8.78 20.74
N ASN A 55 0.54 -9.58 19.67
CA ASN A 55 -0.26 -10.80 19.56
C ASN A 55 0.19 -11.86 20.57
N LEU A 56 1.49 -12.06 20.77
CA LEU A 56 2.02 -12.98 21.78
C LEU A 56 1.70 -12.52 23.21
N SER A 57 1.81 -11.22 23.49
CA SER A 57 1.40 -10.68 24.78
C SER A 57 -0.10 -10.85 25.00
N HIS A 58 -0.92 -10.63 23.97
CA HIS A 58 -2.36 -10.87 24.04
C HIS A 58 -2.67 -12.35 24.33
N LEU A 59 -2.01 -13.29 23.65
CA LEU A 59 -2.14 -14.72 23.88
C LEU A 59 -1.84 -15.08 25.34
N ILE A 60 -0.69 -14.64 25.87
CA ILE A 60 -0.28 -14.95 27.25
C ILE A 60 -1.26 -14.34 28.26
N LEU A 61 -1.57 -13.04 28.12
CA LEU A 61 -2.40 -12.34 29.10
C LEU A 61 -3.85 -12.83 29.09
N SER A 62 -4.36 -13.27 27.94
CA SER A 62 -5.76 -13.73 27.79
C SER A 62 -6.03 -15.08 28.44
N ALA A 63 -4.98 -15.84 28.79
CA ALA A 63 -5.16 -17.09 29.52
C ALA A 63 -5.71 -16.87 30.94
N SER A 64 -5.39 -15.72 31.56
CA SER A 64 -5.76 -15.44 32.95
C SER A 64 -6.65 -14.21 33.12
N TYR A 65 -6.76 -13.36 32.09
CA TYR A 65 -7.43 -12.07 32.22
C TYR A 65 -8.20 -11.66 30.96
N PRO A 66 -9.26 -10.83 31.08
CA PRO A 66 -9.86 -10.21 29.90
C PRO A 66 -8.95 -9.13 29.32
N VAL A 67 -8.58 -9.28 28.04
CA VAL A 67 -7.63 -8.40 27.34
C VAL A 67 -8.27 -7.83 26.08
N ASN A 68 -8.08 -6.53 25.85
CA ASN A 68 -8.33 -5.91 24.55
C ASN A 68 -7.00 -5.54 23.87
N SER A 69 -6.98 -5.43 22.55
CA SER A 69 -5.79 -4.96 21.84
C SER A 69 -6.13 -4.27 20.52
N THR A 70 -5.17 -3.54 19.94
CA THR A 70 -5.32 -2.97 18.60
C THR A 70 -5.55 -4.07 17.57
N GLN A 71 -6.60 -3.93 16.76
CA GLN A 71 -6.90 -4.85 15.66
C GLN A 71 -5.92 -4.63 14.49
N ALA A 72 -5.47 -5.72 13.86
CA ALA A 72 -4.47 -5.72 12.77
C ALA A 72 -3.16 -4.98 13.12
N SER A 73 -2.33 -4.65 12.12
CA SER A 73 -1.10 -3.84 12.25
C SER A 73 -1.40 -2.33 12.17
N LEU A 74 -2.47 -1.87 12.82
CA LEU A 74 -2.89 -0.47 12.80
C LEU A 74 -2.10 0.36 13.84
N GLY A 75 -0.84 0.67 13.56
CA GLY A 75 -0.01 1.54 14.40
C GLY A 75 -0.37 3.03 14.37
N SER A 76 -1.53 3.40 13.82
CA SER A 76 -1.96 4.80 13.62
C SER A 76 -2.63 5.38 14.88
N PRO A 77 -2.70 6.73 15.01
CA PRO A 77 -3.39 7.35 16.14
C PRO A 77 -4.87 6.97 16.25
N ILE A 78 -5.56 6.79 15.11
CA ILE A 78 -6.95 6.34 15.10
C ILE A 78 -7.09 4.89 15.60
N GLY A 79 -6.12 4.02 15.28
CA GLY A 79 -6.04 2.66 15.84
C GLY A 79 -5.89 2.67 17.36
N THR A 80 -5.11 3.60 17.91
CA THR A 80 -4.99 3.80 19.37
C THR A 80 -6.32 4.23 19.99
N ALA A 81 -7.01 5.20 19.38
CA ALA A 81 -8.29 5.69 19.87
C ALA A 81 -9.37 4.59 19.85
N ASN A 82 -9.45 3.83 18.76
CA ASN A 82 -10.40 2.72 18.62
C ASN A 82 -10.14 1.60 19.63
N ALA A 83 -8.87 1.25 19.87
CA ALA A 83 -8.52 0.28 20.91
C ALA A 83 -9.01 0.74 22.29
N LEU A 84 -8.81 2.02 22.64
CA LEU A 84 -9.31 2.57 23.89
C LEU A 84 -10.84 2.52 23.98
N LEU A 85 -11.54 3.02 22.95
CA LEU A 85 -13.02 3.05 22.92
C LEU A 85 -13.65 1.66 23.00
N ASN A 86 -12.99 0.64 22.44
CA ASN A 86 -13.44 -0.75 22.50
C ASN A 86 -13.10 -1.42 23.85
N THR A 87 -12.20 -0.83 24.64
CA THR A 87 -11.84 -1.38 25.96
C THR A 87 -12.96 -1.13 26.96
N LYS A 88 -13.60 -2.20 27.42
CA LYS A 88 -14.62 -2.18 28.48
C LYS A 88 -13.99 -2.21 29.88
N LYS A 89 -14.75 -1.77 30.90
CA LYS A 89 -14.31 -1.69 32.31
C LYS A 89 -13.85 -3.03 32.91
N TYR A 90 -14.36 -4.16 32.41
CA TYR A 90 -13.94 -5.49 32.85
C TYR A 90 -12.59 -5.94 32.26
N HIS A 91 -12.07 -5.25 31.22
CA HIS A 91 -10.76 -5.58 30.68
C HIS A 91 -9.67 -5.20 31.68
N ARG A 92 -8.83 -6.17 32.02
CA ARG A 92 -7.68 -5.95 32.89
C ARG A 92 -6.52 -5.31 32.13
N PHE A 93 -6.39 -5.61 30.85
CA PHE A 93 -5.32 -5.10 30.01
C PHE A 93 -5.84 -4.55 28.68
N CYS A 94 -5.17 -3.51 28.18
CA CYS A 94 -5.32 -3.05 26.80
C CYS A 94 -3.92 -2.87 26.17
N ILE A 95 -3.66 -3.58 25.08
CA ILE A 95 -2.36 -3.59 24.39
C ILE A 95 -2.46 -2.79 23.10
N VAL A 96 -1.66 -1.74 22.98
CA VAL A 96 -1.68 -0.85 21.83
C VAL A 96 -0.32 -0.88 21.11
N GLU A 97 -0.35 -1.29 19.85
CA GLU A 97 0.77 -1.12 18.94
C GLU A 97 0.82 0.33 18.43
N ILE A 98 2.00 0.96 18.47
CA ILE A 98 2.23 2.33 18.04
C ILE A 98 3.31 2.38 16.96
N GLY A 99 2.89 2.76 15.75
CA GLY A 99 3.73 2.94 14.58
C GLY A 99 4.41 4.30 14.57
N VAL A 100 5.53 4.39 13.85
CA VAL A 100 6.32 5.61 13.72
C VAL A 100 6.60 5.87 12.25
N LEU A 101 6.14 7.01 11.75
CA LEU A 101 6.32 7.42 10.35
C LEU A 101 7.23 8.64 10.22
N LYS A 102 7.05 9.61 11.11
CA LYS A 102 7.76 10.90 11.13
C LYS A 102 7.92 11.43 12.55
N PRO A 103 8.74 12.47 12.79
CA PRO A 103 8.76 13.16 14.08
C PRO A 103 7.35 13.57 14.54
N GLY A 104 7.04 13.33 15.81
CA GLY A 104 5.75 13.57 16.44
C GLY A 104 4.70 12.47 16.30
N SER A 105 5.04 11.34 15.66
CA SER A 105 4.11 10.20 15.50
C SER A 105 3.61 9.62 16.82
N LEU A 106 4.42 9.65 17.90
CA LEU A 106 4.02 9.09 19.19
C LEU A 106 3.28 10.09 20.10
N ASP A 107 3.31 11.38 19.80
CA ASP A 107 2.83 12.42 20.74
C ASP A 107 1.35 12.23 21.09
N LEU A 108 0.51 12.10 20.07
CA LEU A 108 -0.93 11.88 20.24
C LEU A 108 -1.25 10.49 20.83
N PRO A 109 -0.70 9.36 20.32
CA PRO A 109 -0.89 8.05 20.94
C PRO A 109 -0.50 8.00 22.42
N ILE A 110 0.64 8.58 22.81
CA ILE A 110 1.09 8.63 24.22
C ILE A 110 0.13 9.47 25.06
N TRP A 111 -0.30 10.62 24.54
CA TRP A 111 -1.23 11.49 25.24
C TRP A 111 -2.58 10.83 25.50
N LEU A 112 -3.06 10.01 24.56
CA LEU A 112 -4.27 9.19 24.70
C LEU A 112 -4.07 8.00 25.64
N LEU A 113 -3.01 7.22 25.42
CA LEU A 113 -2.80 5.93 26.06
C LEU A 113 -2.34 6.05 27.51
N LYS A 114 -1.41 6.97 27.82
CA LYS A 114 -0.75 7.04 29.14
C LYS A 114 -0.35 5.65 29.68
N PRO A 115 0.55 4.93 28.97
CA PRO A 115 0.85 3.54 29.28
C PRO A 115 1.51 3.38 30.65
N LYS A 116 1.21 2.26 31.31
CA LYS A 116 1.90 1.81 32.52
C LYS A 116 3.04 0.83 32.19
N ILE A 117 2.93 0.14 31.05
CA ILE A 117 3.99 -0.72 30.52
C ILE A 117 4.33 -0.26 29.10
N GLY A 118 5.61 -0.09 28.81
CA GLY A 118 6.12 0.32 27.50
C GLY A 118 7.11 -0.71 26.96
N VAL A 119 6.92 -1.15 25.73
CA VAL A 119 7.82 -2.10 25.06
C VAL A 119 8.52 -1.39 23.91
N LEU A 120 9.85 -1.48 23.86
CA LEU A 120 10.66 -1.01 22.74
C LEU A 120 11.52 -2.17 22.23
N THR A 121 11.14 -2.70 21.08
CA THR A 121 11.77 -3.88 20.48
C THR A 121 13.11 -3.54 19.83
N ASN A 122 13.13 -2.83 18.70
CA ASN A 122 14.39 -2.42 18.04
C ASN A 122 14.27 -1.08 17.32
N ILE A 123 15.42 -0.51 16.96
CA ILE A 123 15.56 0.74 16.23
C ILE A 123 16.37 0.48 14.97
N GLU A 124 15.64 0.28 13.87
CA GLU A 124 16.19 0.13 12.52
C GLU A 124 15.76 1.26 11.58
N LYS A 125 16.34 1.29 10.37
CA LYS A 125 16.17 2.34 9.35
C LYS A 125 14.79 2.33 8.65
N ASP A 126 13.71 2.14 9.37
CA ASP A 126 12.35 2.27 8.84
C ASP A 126 11.95 3.74 8.69
N HIS A 127 11.42 4.12 7.52
CA HIS A 127 10.94 5.48 7.23
C HIS A 127 12.00 6.56 7.49
N TYR A 128 13.29 6.21 7.50
CA TYR A 128 14.38 7.11 7.90
C TYR A 128 14.42 8.41 7.09
N ARG A 129 13.96 8.39 5.82
CA ARG A 129 13.85 9.60 4.98
C ARG A 129 12.94 10.67 5.58
N ALA A 130 11.87 10.28 6.25
CA ALA A 130 10.95 11.21 6.91
C ALA A 130 11.57 11.89 8.15
N PHE A 131 12.71 11.39 8.64
CA PHE A 131 13.48 11.97 9.73
C PHE A 131 14.61 12.91 9.25
N GLY A 132 14.74 13.11 7.93
CA GLY A 132 15.72 14.01 7.33
C GLY A 132 17.16 13.65 7.73
N GLY A 133 18.01 14.67 7.93
CA GLY A 133 19.42 14.50 8.31
C GLY A 133 19.66 13.84 9.67
N ARG A 134 18.63 13.64 10.50
CA ARG A 134 18.73 12.93 11.80
C ARG A 134 18.71 11.40 11.65
N GLY A 135 18.29 10.87 10.50
CA GLY A 135 18.34 9.44 10.17
C GLY A 135 17.81 8.54 11.29
N ILE A 136 18.60 7.53 11.65
CA ILE A 136 18.26 6.53 12.67
C ILE A 136 18.16 7.09 14.09
N ASP A 137 18.91 8.14 14.41
CA ASP A 137 18.90 8.76 15.75
C ASP A 137 17.64 9.62 15.93
N GLY A 138 17.10 10.17 14.84
CA GLY A 138 15.76 10.76 14.80
C GLY A 138 14.67 9.74 15.13
N ILE A 139 14.77 8.53 14.56
CA ILE A 139 13.87 7.41 14.87
C ILE A 139 13.99 7.00 16.34
N ALA A 140 15.22 6.88 16.86
CA ALA A 140 15.49 6.56 18.26
C ALA A 140 14.85 7.60 19.20
N THR A 141 15.06 8.89 18.93
CA THR A 141 14.50 10.00 19.71
C THR A 141 12.99 9.93 19.76
N GLU A 142 12.34 9.71 18.62
CA GLU A 142 10.89 9.61 18.52
C GLU A 142 10.35 8.40 19.29
N LYS A 143 10.94 7.20 19.12
CA LYS A 143 10.55 5.99 19.85
C LYS A 143 10.82 6.08 21.37
N SER A 144 11.86 6.82 21.79
CA SER A 144 12.18 7.03 23.21
C SER A 144 11.06 7.71 23.99
N LYS A 145 10.19 8.48 23.31
CA LYS A 145 9.06 9.16 23.93
C LYS A 145 8.13 8.19 24.67
N LEU A 146 7.93 6.99 24.15
CA LEU A 146 7.09 5.98 24.80
C LEU A 146 7.63 5.62 26.18
N ILE A 147 8.94 5.39 26.27
CA ILE A 147 9.61 4.99 27.51
C ILE A 147 9.69 6.16 28.49
N LYS A 148 9.96 7.37 28.00
CA LYS A 148 9.97 8.60 28.81
C LYS A 148 8.60 8.95 29.39
N ALA A 149 7.52 8.51 28.74
CA ALA A 149 6.15 8.77 29.18
C ALA A 149 5.65 7.80 30.27
N LEU A 150 6.41 6.74 30.58
CA LEU A 150 6.03 5.80 31.64
C LEU A 150 6.08 6.48 33.01
N PRO A 151 5.12 6.17 33.91
CA PRO A 151 5.19 6.63 35.29
C PRO A 151 6.35 5.93 36.03
N ALA A 152 6.81 6.51 37.15
CA ALA A 152 7.91 5.94 37.93
C ALA A 152 7.64 4.51 38.45
N ASN A 153 6.36 4.19 38.72
CA ASN A 153 5.92 2.84 39.10
C ASN A 153 5.58 1.93 37.90
N GLY A 154 5.78 2.42 36.68
CA GLY A 154 5.61 1.67 35.44
C GLY A 154 6.77 0.70 35.19
N THR A 155 6.70 0.03 34.04
CA THR A 155 7.71 -0.94 33.60
C THR A 155 8.04 -0.77 32.12
N ALA A 156 9.32 -0.73 31.78
CA ALA A 156 9.83 -0.74 30.42
C ALA A 156 10.36 -2.15 30.08
N VAL A 157 9.92 -2.75 28.97
CA VAL A 157 10.48 -3.98 28.43
C VAL A 157 11.33 -3.62 27.21
N LEU A 158 12.65 -3.81 27.32
CA LEU A 158 13.62 -3.20 26.42
C LEU A 158 14.60 -4.24 25.89
N ASN A 159 14.88 -4.19 24.59
CA ASN A 159 15.93 -4.98 23.98
C ASN A 159 17.32 -4.44 24.37
N ILE A 160 18.11 -5.23 25.08
CA ILE A 160 19.45 -4.82 25.50
C ILE A 160 20.49 -4.94 24.36
N ASP A 161 20.21 -5.78 23.36
CA ASP A 161 21.15 -6.05 22.26
C ASP A 161 21.24 -4.89 21.26
N ASP A 162 20.25 -3.99 21.24
CA ASP A 162 20.26 -2.78 20.42
C ASP A 162 20.89 -1.62 21.22
N PRO A 163 22.07 -1.10 20.81
CA PRO A 163 22.76 -0.05 21.55
C PRO A 163 21.93 1.22 21.77
N ARG A 164 21.03 1.55 20.84
CA ARG A 164 20.16 2.74 20.96
C ARG A 164 19.04 2.50 21.95
N VAL A 165 18.48 1.29 21.98
CA VAL A 165 17.48 0.91 22.98
C VAL A 165 18.11 0.83 24.37
N ARG A 166 19.32 0.27 24.48
CA ARG A 166 20.11 0.26 25.72
C ARG A 166 20.31 1.67 26.27
N ALA A 167 20.80 2.60 25.45
CA ALA A 167 20.99 4.00 25.84
C ALA A 167 19.68 4.71 26.27
N ILE A 168 18.55 4.38 25.65
CA ILE A 168 17.23 4.89 26.07
C ILE A 168 16.84 4.34 27.45
N GLY A 169 17.09 3.05 27.69
CA GLY A 169 16.77 2.41 28.97
C GLY A 169 17.66 2.88 30.12
N GLU A 170 18.95 3.18 29.88
CA GLU A 170 19.84 3.76 30.90
C GLU A 170 19.36 5.12 31.43
N GLN A 171 18.54 5.83 30.65
CA GLN A 171 17.90 7.09 31.05
C GLN A 171 16.47 6.90 31.59
N CYS A 172 15.97 5.66 31.64
CA CYS A 172 14.61 5.35 32.07
C CYS A 172 14.49 5.44 33.60
N ARG A 173 13.41 6.07 34.07
CA ARG A 173 13.10 6.19 35.51
C ARG A 173 12.13 5.11 36.02
N ALA A 174 11.53 4.35 35.11
CA ALA A 174 10.64 3.25 35.44
C ALA A 174 11.45 1.98 35.70
N ARG A 175 10.80 0.92 36.20
CA ARG A 175 11.43 -0.40 36.30
C ARG A 175 11.75 -0.92 34.90
N ILE A 176 12.87 -1.62 34.73
CA ILE A 176 13.27 -2.15 33.42
C ILE A 176 13.31 -3.67 33.48
N THR A 177 12.78 -4.31 32.44
CA THR A 177 12.98 -5.71 32.12
C THR A 177 13.79 -5.79 30.84
N TRP A 178 15.07 -6.11 30.97
CA TRP A 178 15.96 -6.27 29.82
C TRP A 178 15.73 -7.64 29.17
N VAL A 179 15.61 -7.65 27.85
CA VAL A 179 15.48 -8.88 27.06
C VAL A 179 16.52 -8.88 25.96
N GLY A 180 17.14 -10.03 25.66
CA GLY A 180 18.16 -10.14 24.62
C GLY A 180 19.18 -11.24 24.90
N LYS A 181 20.23 -11.30 24.09
CA LYS A 181 21.33 -12.28 24.20
C LYS A 181 22.40 -11.85 25.20
N ASP A 182 22.54 -10.54 25.43
CA ASP A 182 23.49 -9.99 26.38
C ASP A 182 23.37 -10.67 27.76
N LYS A 183 24.51 -10.86 28.43
CA LYS A 183 24.59 -11.46 29.77
C LYS A 183 23.84 -10.67 30.83
N ASP A 184 23.66 -9.36 30.62
CA ASP A 184 22.97 -8.45 31.54
C ASP A 184 21.44 -8.44 31.31
N ALA A 185 20.92 -9.23 30.36
CA ALA A 185 19.50 -9.36 30.13
C ALA A 185 18.78 -10.01 31.33
N THR A 186 17.63 -9.45 31.71
CA THR A 186 16.73 -10.06 32.70
C THR A 186 16.19 -11.39 32.20
N ILE A 187 15.65 -11.41 30.97
CA ILE A 187 15.34 -12.64 30.23
C ILE A 187 16.39 -12.78 29.15
N ARG A 188 17.35 -13.67 29.40
CA ARG A 188 18.49 -13.87 28.51
C ARG A 188 18.19 -14.97 27.51
N LEU A 189 18.40 -14.70 26.23
CA LEU A 189 18.40 -15.69 25.18
C LEU A 189 19.75 -16.42 25.15
N ILE A 190 19.74 -17.72 25.42
CA ILE A 190 20.92 -18.58 25.36
C ILE A 190 21.09 -19.10 23.94
N ASP A 191 20.01 -19.65 23.36
CA ASP A 191 20.01 -20.16 22.00
C ASP A 191 18.64 -19.97 21.33
N ALA A 192 18.65 -19.89 20.00
CA ALA A 192 17.45 -19.82 19.17
C ALA A 192 17.65 -20.59 17.87
N THR A 193 16.81 -21.61 17.65
CA THR A 193 16.83 -22.42 16.43
C THR A 193 15.50 -22.33 15.71
N SER A 194 15.53 -22.21 14.39
CA SER A 194 14.35 -22.37 13.55
C SER A 194 14.78 -22.76 12.15
N ARG A 195 14.34 -23.94 11.71
CA ARG A 195 14.69 -24.51 10.42
C ARG A 195 13.48 -25.26 9.88
N TYR A 196 12.80 -24.70 8.88
CA TYR A 196 11.61 -25.33 8.32
C TYR A 196 11.88 -26.81 7.96
N PRO A 197 10.98 -27.75 8.37
CA PRO A 197 9.64 -27.49 8.93
C PRO A 197 9.60 -27.18 10.44
N GLU A 198 10.69 -27.34 11.18
CA GLU A 198 10.71 -27.11 12.62
C GLU A 198 10.42 -25.64 12.98
N PRO A 199 9.56 -25.40 13.99
CA PRO A 199 9.25 -24.07 14.44
C PRO A 199 10.42 -23.45 15.22
N LEU A 200 10.27 -22.20 15.61
CA LEU A 200 11.17 -21.49 16.48
C LEU A 200 11.12 -22.10 17.88
N LYS A 201 12.29 -22.57 18.31
CA LYS A 201 12.59 -23.02 19.67
C LYS A 201 13.63 -22.08 20.26
N LEU A 202 13.46 -21.72 21.52
CA LEU A 202 14.40 -20.88 22.26
C LEU A 202 14.81 -21.59 23.54
N THR A 203 16.06 -21.43 23.93
CA THR A 203 16.50 -21.70 25.31
C THR A 203 16.79 -20.36 25.96
N ILE A 204 16.13 -20.08 27.09
CA ILE A 204 16.25 -18.80 27.80
C ILE A 204 16.69 -19.03 29.24
N ALA A 205 17.38 -18.04 29.82
CA ALA A 205 17.73 -18.01 31.23
C ALA A 205 17.03 -16.85 31.94
N TYR A 206 16.49 -17.13 33.12
CA TYR A 206 15.83 -16.17 33.99
C TYR A 206 16.01 -16.60 35.45
N GLN A 207 16.47 -15.69 36.31
CA GLN A 207 16.68 -15.95 37.76
C GLN A 207 17.48 -17.23 38.08
N GLY A 208 18.52 -17.50 37.30
CA GLY A 208 19.39 -18.67 37.49
C GLY A 208 18.81 -20.00 37.02
N LYS A 209 17.58 -20.00 36.46
CA LYS A 209 16.97 -21.17 35.83
C LYS A 209 17.03 -21.05 34.30
N THR A 210 17.05 -22.20 33.64
CA THR A 210 16.94 -22.32 32.19
C THR A 210 15.57 -22.85 31.83
N TYR A 211 14.98 -22.30 30.78
CA TYR A 211 13.68 -22.70 30.25
C TYR A 211 13.78 -22.95 28.75
N ASP A 212 13.11 -24.00 28.29
CA ASP A 212 12.90 -24.25 26.88
C ASP A 212 11.54 -23.71 26.45
N VAL A 213 11.53 -22.94 25.38
CA VAL A 213 10.35 -22.29 24.82
C VAL A 213 10.11 -22.87 23.43
N ILE A 214 8.96 -23.53 23.27
CA ILE A 214 8.51 -24.07 21.98
C ILE A 214 7.35 -23.20 21.49
N THR A 215 7.40 -22.82 20.21
CA THR A 215 6.37 -21.99 19.56
C THR A 215 5.84 -22.67 18.30
N GLN A 216 4.90 -22.03 17.58
CA GLN A 216 4.53 -22.39 16.21
C GLN A 216 4.98 -21.33 15.19
N LEU A 217 5.93 -20.48 15.58
CA LEU A 217 6.47 -19.43 14.74
C LEU A 217 7.66 -19.94 13.92
N HIS A 218 8.02 -19.26 12.84
CA HIS A 218 9.19 -19.62 12.02
C HIS A 218 10.13 -18.42 11.85
N GLY A 219 11.44 -18.68 11.94
CA GLY A 219 12.49 -17.67 11.83
C GLY A 219 13.00 -17.17 13.19
N THR A 220 14.32 -17.23 13.37
CA THR A 220 15.00 -16.80 14.61
C THR A 220 14.90 -15.30 14.86
N GLN A 221 14.61 -14.50 13.83
CA GLN A 221 14.32 -13.07 13.95
C GLN A 221 13.09 -12.76 14.83
N LEU A 222 12.20 -13.73 15.04
CA LEU A 222 11.03 -13.56 15.93
C LEU A 222 11.34 -13.81 17.41
N ALA A 223 12.55 -14.27 17.75
CA ALA A 223 12.95 -14.54 19.14
C ALA A 223 12.78 -13.30 20.03
N LEU A 224 13.16 -12.12 19.55
CA LEU A 224 13.00 -10.87 20.30
C LEU A 224 11.52 -10.56 20.62
N SER A 225 10.60 -10.88 19.72
CA SER A 225 9.16 -10.69 19.98
C SER A 225 8.64 -11.65 21.05
N VAL A 226 9.13 -12.89 21.06
CA VAL A 226 8.82 -13.88 22.11
C VAL A 226 9.35 -13.40 23.47
N LEU A 227 10.63 -13.03 23.54
CA LEU A 227 11.24 -12.52 24.77
C LEU A 227 10.53 -11.26 25.28
N SER A 228 10.17 -10.34 24.38
CA SER A 228 9.44 -9.13 24.75
C SER A 228 8.05 -9.44 25.31
N ALA A 229 7.35 -10.44 24.77
CA ALA A 229 6.05 -10.86 25.29
C ALA A 229 6.17 -11.53 26.68
N LEU A 230 7.20 -12.36 26.89
CA LEU A 230 7.53 -12.90 28.21
C LEU A 230 7.90 -11.79 29.20
N GLY A 231 8.62 -10.75 28.75
CA GLY A 231 8.90 -9.55 29.55
C GLY A 231 7.63 -8.81 29.96
N VAL A 232 6.63 -8.73 29.07
CA VAL A 232 5.29 -8.19 29.42
C VAL A 232 4.60 -9.05 30.46
N ALA A 233 4.67 -10.39 30.35
CA ALA A 233 4.09 -11.32 31.32
C ALA A 233 4.67 -11.10 32.73
N ILE A 234 6.00 -11.04 32.85
CA ILE A 234 6.68 -10.76 34.12
C ILE A 234 6.30 -9.38 34.65
N ALA A 235 6.24 -8.36 33.77
CA ALA A 235 5.89 -7.00 34.17
C ALA A 235 4.48 -6.87 34.78
N VAL A 236 3.57 -7.79 34.45
CA VAL A 236 2.22 -7.85 35.05
C VAL A 236 2.09 -8.88 36.18
N GLY A 237 3.16 -9.63 36.47
CA GLY A 237 3.22 -10.61 37.56
C GLY A 237 2.84 -12.05 37.17
N ILE A 238 2.82 -12.40 35.89
CA ILE A 238 2.68 -13.78 35.42
C ILE A 238 4.06 -14.42 35.37
N SER A 239 4.22 -15.61 35.96
CA SER A 239 5.49 -16.34 35.97
C SER A 239 5.85 -16.90 34.59
N LEU A 240 7.13 -17.24 34.38
CA LEU A 240 7.55 -17.87 33.13
C LEU A 240 7.00 -19.30 33.00
N GLU A 241 6.87 -20.00 34.13
CA GLU A 241 6.27 -21.32 34.22
C GLU A 241 4.81 -21.33 33.73
N GLU A 242 4.06 -20.25 33.98
CA GLU A 242 2.69 -20.06 33.47
C GLU A 242 2.67 -19.57 32.02
N ALA A 243 3.58 -18.66 31.65
CA ALA A 243 3.55 -17.99 30.34
C ALA A 243 4.09 -18.85 29.19
N ILE A 244 5.16 -19.63 29.42
CA ILE A 244 5.87 -20.37 28.38
C ILE A 244 4.98 -21.44 27.71
N PRO A 245 4.22 -22.28 28.44
CA PRO A 245 3.38 -23.31 27.81
C PRO A 245 2.34 -22.73 26.84
N LEU A 246 1.88 -21.50 27.06
CA LEU A 246 0.90 -20.83 26.19
C LEU A 246 1.49 -20.52 24.80
N LEU A 247 2.81 -20.33 24.70
CA LEU A 247 3.48 -20.03 23.44
C LEU A 247 3.47 -21.21 22.46
N ALA A 248 3.18 -22.44 22.92
CA ALA A 248 2.93 -23.58 22.04
C ALA A 248 1.71 -23.38 21.13
N ASN A 249 0.82 -22.42 21.45
CA ASN A 249 -0.33 -22.02 20.65
C ASN A 249 -0.09 -20.72 19.84
N ALA A 250 1.14 -20.22 19.81
CA ALA A 250 1.49 -18.99 19.14
C ALA A 250 1.48 -19.14 17.62
N ILE A 251 0.36 -18.78 16.99
CA ILE A 251 0.25 -18.75 15.53
C ILE A 251 0.94 -17.52 14.91
N PRO A 252 1.60 -17.67 13.74
CA PRO A 252 2.14 -16.54 12.99
C PRO A 252 1.06 -15.52 12.63
N THR A 253 1.44 -14.25 12.62
CA THR A 253 0.57 -13.19 12.10
C THR A 253 0.56 -13.21 10.58
N ASP A 254 -0.57 -12.88 9.95
CA ASP A 254 -0.66 -12.82 8.49
C ASP A 254 0.51 -12.06 7.86
N GLY A 255 1.21 -12.70 6.93
CA GLY A 255 2.36 -12.12 6.22
C GLY A 255 3.60 -11.84 7.06
N ARG A 256 3.75 -12.48 8.22
CA ARG A 256 4.91 -12.40 9.12
C ARG A 256 5.50 -13.79 9.39
N MET A 257 6.45 -14.21 8.57
CA MET A 257 7.01 -15.58 8.53
C MET A 257 5.95 -16.67 8.65
N GLN A 258 4.80 -16.46 7.99
CA GLN A 258 3.65 -17.33 8.08
C GLN A 258 3.79 -18.48 7.09
N ILE A 259 3.88 -19.71 7.59
CA ILE A 259 3.85 -20.92 6.76
C ILE A 259 2.41 -21.17 6.30
N VAL A 260 2.22 -21.37 5.00
CA VAL A 260 0.91 -21.61 4.38
C VAL A 260 1.02 -22.76 3.39
N ASP A 261 0.04 -23.67 3.42
CA ASP A 261 -0.12 -24.69 2.38
C ASP A 261 -0.60 -24.05 1.07
N GLY A 262 0.22 -24.21 0.03
CA GLY A 262 -0.06 -23.71 -1.32
C GLY A 262 -0.78 -24.71 -2.21
N GLY A 263 -1.13 -25.90 -1.71
CA GLY A 263 -1.73 -26.98 -2.48
C GLY A 263 -0.72 -27.72 -3.36
N GLU A 264 -1.06 -28.96 -3.73
CA GLU A 264 -0.26 -29.83 -4.61
C GLU A 264 1.16 -30.10 -4.05
N GLY A 265 1.32 -30.13 -2.73
CA GLY A 265 2.60 -30.37 -2.07
C GLY A 265 3.59 -29.19 -2.12
N VAL A 266 3.12 -27.98 -2.46
CA VAL A 266 3.92 -26.74 -2.42
C VAL A 266 3.66 -25.99 -1.11
N THR A 267 4.71 -25.52 -0.44
CA THR A 267 4.58 -24.72 0.78
C THR A 267 5.07 -23.29 0.57
N PHE A 268 4.33 -22.31 1.10
CA PHE A 268 4.72 -20.91 1.07
C PHE A 268 5.15 -20.40 2.45
N ILE A 269 6.20 -19.58 2.49
CA ILE A 269 6.58 -18.75 3.62
C ILE A 269 6.18 -17.32 3.30
N ARG A 270 5.15 -16.80 3.96
CA ARG A 270 4.67 -15.43 3.77
C ARG A 270 5.38 -14.45 4.70
N GLU A 271 6.18 -13.56 4.12
CA GLU A 271 6.81 -12.39 4.75
C GLU A 271 6.58 -11.14 3.87
N ASP A 272 5.33 -10.98 3.45
CA ASP A 272 4.85 -10.03 2.44
C ASP A 272 4.07 -8.85 3.03
N PHE A 273 4.19 -8.57 4.32
CA PHE A 273 3.59 -7.37 4.92
C PHE A 273 4.34 -6.08 4.52
N LYS A 274 5.67 -6.04 4.71
CA LYS A 274 6.56 -4.92 4.38
C LYS A 274 7.95 -5.45 4.04
N ALA A 275 8.66 -4.87 3.07
CA ALA A 275 10.00 -5.29 2.67
C ALA A 275 11.04 -4.14 2.73
N PRO A 276 11.36 -3.60 3.91
CA PRO A 276 12.50 -2.71 4.03
C PRO A 276 13.81 -3.46 3.73
N LEU A 277 14.74 -2.82 3.04
CA LEU A 277 15.99 -3.46 2.55
C LEU A 277 16.75 -4.20 3.66
N TRP A 278 16.80 -3.62 4.86
CA TRP A 278 17.52 -4.20 6.00
C TRP A 278 16.93 -5.53 6.51
N SER A 279 15.67 -5.85 6.17
CA SER A 279 14.98 -7.07 6.59
C SER A 279 15.06 -8.22 5.58
N LEU A 280 15.59 -7.98 4.38
CA LEU A 280 15.56 -8.97 3.30
C LEU A 280 16.44 -10.18 3.64
N GLY A 281 17.67 -9.93 4.07
CA GLY A 281 18.66 -10.97 4.33
C GLY A 281 18.23 -11.98 5.39
N THR A 282 17.56 -11.56 6.46
CA THR A 282 17.11 -12.49 7.51
C THR A 282 16.04 -13.46 7.01
N SER A 283 15.16 -13.02 6.11
CA SER A 283 14.14 -13.89 5.50
C SER A 283 14.75 -14.87 4.50
N LEU A 284 15.74 -14.41 3.73
CA LEU A 284 16.49 -15.23 2.78
C LEU A 284 17.36 -16.28 3.50
N GLN A 285 18.04 -15.91 4.58
CA GLN A 285 18.82 -16.84 5.40
C GLN A 285 17.95 -17.96 5.98
N PHE A 286 16.73 -17.64 6.43
CA PHE A 286 15.78 -18.66 6.87
C PHE A 286 15.40 -19.62 5.73
N LEU A 287 15.10 -19.11 4.53
CA LEU A 287 14.84 -19.93 3.35
C LEU A 287 16.03 -20.83 3.00
N GLY A 288 17.25 -20.28 3.00
CA GLY A 288 18.46 -21.03 2.69
C GLY A 288 18.74 -22.14 3.69
N GLY A 289 18.45 -21.91 4.98
CA GLY A 289 18.56 -22.92 6.03
C GLY A 289 17.50 -24.03 5.94
N ALA A 290 16.34 -23.78 5.32
CA ALA A 290 15.21 -24.72 5.29
C ALA A 290 15.54 -26.08 4.66
N ILE A 291 14.82 -27.12 5.10
CA ILE A 291 14.83 -28.44 4.47
C ILE A 291 13.68 -28.49 3.46
N ALA A 292 14.02 -28.44 2.17
CA ALA A 292 13.08 -28.49 1.05
C ALA A 292 13.79 -29.02 -0.20
N ASN A 293 13.03 -29.59 -1.15
CA ASN A 293 13.60 -30.14 -2.39
C ASN A 293 14.12 -29.02 -3.29
N ARG A 294 13.37 -27.92 -3.37
CA ARG A 294 13.74 -26.73 -4.15
C ARG A 294 13.19 -25.48 -3.48
N LYS A 295 14.00 -24.43 -3.44
CA LYS A 295 13.74 -23.17 -2.74
C LYS A 295 13.54 -22.06 -3.75
N ILE A 296 12.43 -21.34 -3.61
CA ILE A 296 12.05 -20.25 -4.52
C ILE A 296 11.86 -18.99 -3.69
N ALA A 297 12.47 -17.88 -4.12
CA ALA A 297 12.27 -16.57 -3.50
C ALA A 297 11.52 -15.64 -4.45
N VAL A 298 10.30 -15.23 -4.07
CA VAL A 298 9.51 -14.22 -4.77
C VAL A 298 9.62 -12.90 -4.03
N ILE A 299 10.22 -11.89 -4.66
CA ILE A 299 10.54 -10.60 -4.06
C ILE A 299 9.76 -9.49 -4.79
N GLY A 300 8.88 -8.81 -4.06
CA GLY A 300 8.13 -7.64 -4.53
C GLY A 300 8.90 -6.32 -4.36
N SER A 301 8.16 -5.26 -4.05
CA SER A 301 8.71 -3.92 -3.86
C SER A 301 9.57 -3.83 -2.61
N VAL A 302 10.86 -3.51 -2.80
CA VAL A 302 11.81 -3.21 -1.72
C VAL A 302 11.72 -1.74 -1.30
N SER A 303 11.69 -1.46 0.01
CA SER A 303 11.60 -0.11 0.58
C SER A 303 12.82 0.27 1.45
N ASP A 304 12.82 1.51 1.97
CA ASP A 304 13.72 1.96 3.06
C ASP A 304 15.23 1.81 2.78
N PHE A 305 15.68 2.16 1.58
CA PHE A 305 17.09 2.19 1.20
C PHE A 305 17.57 3.56 0.73
N ASN A 306 18.88 3.80 0.80
CA ASN A 306 19.58 4.93 0.18
C ASN A 306 20.10 4.55 -1.21
N GLY A 307 20.32 5.54 -2.07
CA GLY A 307 20.92 5.35 -3.39
C GLY A 307 19.94 5.01 -4.51
N LYS A 308 20.50 4.64 -5.67
CA LYS A 308 19.74 4.41 -6.90
C LYS A 308 19.08 3.03 -6.88
N SER A 309 17.77 2.95 -7.12
CA SER A 309 17.03 1.69 -7.11
C SER A 309 17.65 0.58 -7.98
N PRO A 310 18.21 0.83 -9.19
CA PRO A 310 18.85 -0.23 -9.98
C PRO A 310 20.00 -0.96 -9.27
N SER A 311 20.85 -0.25 -8.52
CA SER A 311 21.97 -0.91 -7.82
C SER A 311 21.48 -1.76 -6.64
N ILE A 312 20.41 -1.31 -5.97
CA ILE A 312 19.81 -2.04 -4.85
C ILE A 312 19.14 -3.33 -5.33
N TYR A 313 18.29 -3.28 -6.36
CA TYR A 313 17.64 -4.48 -6.87
C TYR A 313 18.64 -5.50 -7.42
N ARG A 314 19.71 -5.04 -8.07
CA ARG A 314 20.82 -5.91 -8.49
C ARG A 314 21.52 -6.58 -7.31
N ARG A 315 21.74 -5.85 -6.20
CA ARG A 315 22.32 -6.40 -4.97
C ARG A 315 21.38 -7.43 -4.34
N CYS A 316 20.11 -7.10 -4.18
CA CYS A 316 19.10 -8.02 -3.64
C CYS A 316 19.01 -9.31 -4.45
N ALA A 317 19.09 -9.23 -5.78
CA ALA A 317 19.07 -10.40 -6.64
C ALA A 317 20.28 -11.32 -6.42
N ARG A 318 21.47 -10.75 -6.28
CA ARG A 318 22.69 -11.53 -5.97
C ARG A 318 22.59 -12.23 -4.64
N GLU A 319 22.18 -11.50 -3.60
CA GLU A 319 21.97 -12.05 -2.26
C GLU A 319 20.91 -13.16 -2.27
N ALA A 320 19.77 -12.95 -2.93
CA ALA A 320 18.72 -13.97 -3.02
C ALA A 320 19.18 -15.27 -3.71
N LYS A 321 20.04 -15.18 -4.73
CA LYS A 321 20.62 -16.35 -5.43
C LYS A 321 21.57 -17.18 -4.54
N GLU A 322 22.02 -16.66 -3.41
CA GLU A 322 22.83 -17.43 -2.44
C GLU A 322 21.96 -18.40 -1.62
N TYR A 323 20.65 -18.16 -1.54
CA TYR A 323 19.74 -18.89 -0.65
C TYR A 323 18.58 -19.60 -1.37
N ALA A 324 18.35 -19.31 -2.65
CA ALA A 324 17.25 -19.87 -3.43
C ALA A 324 17.73 -20.38 -4.79
N ASP A 325 17.14 -21.49 -5.24
CA ASP A 325 17.39 -22.09 -6.56
C ASP A 325 16.76 -21.24 -7.68
N ILE A 326 15.62 -20.62 -7.38
CA ILE A 326 14.91 -19.72 -8.30
C ILE A 326 14.56 -18.42 -7.56
N VAL A 327 14.92 -17.29 -8.15
CA VAL A 327 14.58 -15.95 -7.65
C VAL A 327 13.67 -15.26 -8.64
N ILE A 328 12.54 -14.74 -8.17
CA ILE A 328 11.54 -14.06 -8.98
C ILE A 328 11.33 -12.66 -8.40
N PHE A 329 11.54 -11.62 -9.18
CA PHE A 329 11.13 -10.27 -8.80
C PHE A 329 9.78 -9.91 -9.42
N VAL A 330 8.92 -9.22 -8.66
CA VAL A 330 7.59 -8.82 -9.10
C VAL A 330 7.39 -7.31 -8.90
N GLY A 331 6.78 -6.65 -9.89
CA GLY A 331 6.41 -5.25 -9.83
C GLY A 331 7.24 -4.36 -10.77
N GLN A 332 6.93 -3.06 -10.79
CA GLN A 332 7.48 -2.08 -11.74
C GLN A 332 9.03 -2.01 -11.76
N ASN A 333 9.67 -2.39 -10.65
CA ASN A 333 11.13 -2.36 -10.52
C ASN A 333 11.80 -3.73 -10.77
N ALA A 334 11.04 -4.79 -11.05
CA ALA A 334 11.56 -6.15 -11.21
C ALA A 334 12.62 -6.28 -12.30
N HIS A 335 12.42 -5.61 -13.45
CA HIS A 335 13.38 -5.59 -14.57
C HIS A 335 14.79 -5.11 -14.16
N ARG A 336 14.90 -4.33 -13.07
CA ARG A 336 16.19 -3.84 -12.56
C ARG A 336 17.02 -4.95 -11.92
N ALA A 337 16.36 -5.93 -11.31
CA ALA A 337 17.02 -7.09 -10.70
C ALA A 337 17.69 -7.97 -11.77
N LEU A 338 17.09 -8.07 -12.96
CA LEU A 338 17.60 -8.89 -14.08
C LEU A 338 19.01 -8.47 -14.54
N ARG A 339 19.45 -7.24 -14.23
CA ARG A 339 20.84 -6.79 -14.47
C ARG A 339 21.89 -7.55 -13.63
N ALA A 340 21.45 -8.44 -12.72
CA ALA A 340 22.31 -9.36 -12.00
C ALA A 340 22.60 -10.66 -12.76
N ARG A 341 21.88 -10.97 -13.84
CA ARG A 341 22.16 -12.12 -14.71
C ARG A 341 23.58 -12.03 -15.27
N LYS A 342 24.27 -13.17 -15.32
CA LYS A 342 25.58 -13.31 -16.00
C LYS A 342 25.39 -13.70 -17.47
N GLU A 343 24.33 -14.45 -17.75
CA GLU A 343 23.97 -14.98 -19.06
C GLU A 343 22.55 -14.55 -19.41
N GLU A 344 22.26 -14.37 -20.70
CA GLU A 344 20.95 -13.90 -21.16
C GLU A 344 19.82 -14.88 -20.79
N ASN A 345 20.12 -16.19 -20.79
CA ASN A 345 19.18 -17.28 -20.53
C ASN A 345 19.21 -17.81 -19.08
N ASP A 346 19.60 -16.99 -18.10
CA ASP A 346 19.62 -17.37 -16.68
C ASP A 346 18.19 -17.62 -16.15
N GLN A 347 17.77 -18.89 -16.19
CA GLN A 347 16.43 -19.31 -15.76
C GLN A 347 16.22 -19.21 -14.24
N ALA A 348 17.30 -19.11 -13.45
CA ALA A 348 17.26 -19.01 -11.99
C ALA A 348 16.93 -17.59 -11.49
N LEU A 349 16.86 -16.59 -12.37
CA LEU A 349 16.48 -15.22 -12.01
C LEU A 349 15.45 -14.67 -12.99
N GLN A 350 14.20 -14.52 -12.55
CA GLN A 350 13.09 -14.01 -13.35
C GLN A 350 12.57 -12.67 -12.82
N GLY A 351 11.84 -11.95 -13.67
CA GLY A 351 11.28 -10.65 -13.36
C GLY A 351 9.97 -10.45 -14.10
N PHE A 352 8.91 -10.09 -13.37
CA PHE A 352 7.57 -9.85 -13.91
C PHE A 352 7.09 -8.45 -13.54
N ALA A 353 6.39 -7.80 -14.46
CA ALA A 353 5.85 -6.47 -14.21
C ALA A 353 4.68 -6.56 -13.21
N THR A 354 3.93 -7.67 -13.25
CA THR A 354 2.68 -7.82 -12.49
C THR A 354 2.64 -9.12 -11.68
N THR A 355 1.87 -9.12 -10.59
CA THR A 355 1.62 -10.32 -9.78
C THR A 355 0.87 -11.41 -10.57
N ARG A 356 0.03 -11.03 -11.55
CA ARG A 356 -0.69 -11.97 -12.43
C ARG A 356 0.26 -12.73 -13.35
N GLU A 357 1.23 -12.05 -13.95
CA GLU A 357 2.27 -12.68 -14.77
C GLU A 357 3.11 -13.66 -13.94
N ALA A 358 3.51 -13.25 -12.74
CA ALA A 358 4.24 -14.11 -11.81
C ALA A 358 3.42 -15.36 -11.42
N ALA A 359 2.10 -15.22 -11.20
CA ALA A 359 1.21 -16.36 -10.97
C ALA A 359 1.16 -17.32 -12.17
N GLY A 360 1.07 -16.78 -13.39
CA GLY A 360 1.13 -17.55 -14.63
C GLY A 360 2.43 -18.33 -14.80
N TYR A 361 3.56 -17.74 -14.43
CA TYR A 361 4.86 -18.41 -14.45
C TYR A 361 4.94 -19.50 -13.37
N LEU A 362 4.57 -19.19 -12.13
CA LEU A 362 4.59 -20.13 -11.01
C LEU A 362 3.73 -21.37 -11.29
N ARG A 363 2.56 -21.22 -11.91
CA ARG A 363 1.71 -22.37 -12.33
C ARG A 363 2.43 -23.36 -13.24
N LYS A 364 3.40 -22.91 -14.04
CA LYS A 364 4.14 -23.77 -14.97
C LYS A 364 5.34 -24.46 -14.33
N ILE A 365 5.93 -23.83 -13.30
CA ILE A 365 7.20 -24.30 -12.75
C ILE A 365 7.06 -24.98 -11.40
N LEU A 366 6.03 -24.67 -10.61
CA LEU A 366 5.88 -25.21 -9.26
C LEU A 366 5.63 -26.71 -9.30
N GLN A 367 6.25 -27.43 -8.35
CA GLN A 367 6.15 -28.88 -8.22
C GLN A 367 6.11 -29.30 -6.74
N PRO A 368 5.64 -30.51 -6.42
CA PRO A 368 5.63 -31.01 -5.04
C PRO A 368 7.02 -30.94 -4.39
N GLY A 369 7.09 -30.46 -3.15
CA GLY A 369 8.32 -30.27 -2.40
C GLY A 369 9.00 -28.91 -2.58
N ASP A 370 8.41 -28.01 -3.36
CA ASP A 370 8.84 -26.61 -3.44
C ASP A 370 8.51 -25.84 -2.16
N LEU A 371 9.47 -25.02 -1.71
CA LEU A 371 9.31 -24.06 -0.63
C LEU A 371 9.50 -22.64 -1.17
N VAL A 372 8.44 -21.84 -1.10
CA VAL A 372 8.37 -20.52 -1.75
C VAL A 372 8.30 -19.39 -0.71
N LEU A 373 9.34 -18.58 -0.60
CA LEU A 373 9.32 -17.36 0.21
C LEU A 373 8.67 -16.21 -0.56
N LEU A 374 7.63 -15.60 -0.01
CA LEU A 374 7.07 -14.33 -0.48
C LEU A 374 7.60 -13.19 0.38
N LYS A 375 8.45 -12.33 -0.18
CA LYS A 375 8.94 -11.11 0.47
C LYS A 375 8.46 -9.89 -0.28
N GLY A 376 7.62 -9.07 0.31
CA GLY A 376 7.09 -7.88 -0.34
C GLY A 376 6.40 -6.91 0.61
N SER A 377 5.66 -5.99 0.03
CA SER A 377 4.81 -5.02 0.71
C SER A 377 3.36 -5.31 0.37
N ASN A 378 2.53 -5.62 1.38
CA ASN A 378 1.10 -5.89 1.17
C ASN A 378 0.42 -4.68 0.52
N LYS A 379 0.81 -3.47 0.92
CA LYS A 379 0.30 -2.22 0.38
C LYS A 379 0.65 -1.96 -1.09
N ALA A 380 1.64 -2.67 -1.65
CA ALA A 380 2.12 -2.40 -3.00
C ALA A 380 1.93 -3.61 -3.93
N ASP A 381 2.23 -4.82 -3.45
CA ASP A 381 2.44 -5.98 -4.32
C ASP A 381 1.30 -7.00 -4.24
N HIS A 382 0.65 -7.11 -3.07
CA HIS A 382 -0.34 -8.15 -2.75
C HIS A 382 0.10 -9.58 -3.13
N LEU A 383 1.36 -9.94 -2.83
CA LEU A 383 1.95 -11.22 -3.19
C LEU A 383 1.16 -12.43 -2.65
N GLY A 384 0.42 -12.30 -1.55
CA GLY A 384 -0.48 -13.34 -1.06
C GLY A 384 -1.43 -13.91 -2.11
N ARG A 385 -1.79 -13.15 -3.17
CA ARG A 385 -2.59 -13.65 -4.30
C ARG A 385 -1.91 -14.82 -5.03
N LEU A 386 -0.59 -14.94 -5.00
CA LEU A 386 0.15 -16.08 -5.57
C LEU A 386 -0.14 -17.39 -4.83
N VAL A 387 -0.48 -17.30 -3.54
CA VAL A 387 -0.92 -18.46 -2.74
C VAL A 387 -2.41 -18.72 -3.00
N PHE A 388 -3.23 -17.67 -2.92
CA PHE A 388 -4.68 -17.80 -3.01
C PHE A 388 -5.14 -18.32 -4.37
N ASP A 389 -4.51 -17.87 -5.47
CA ASP A 389 -4.85 -18.30 -6.85
C ASP A 389 -4.68 -19.81 -7.07
N ARG A 390 -3.78 -20.45 -6.31
CA ARG A 390 -3.57 -21.89 -6.35
C ARG A 390 -4.67 -22.69 -5.64
N GLN A 391 -5.26 -22.10 -4.59
CA GLN A 391 -6.34 -22.73 -3.84
C GLN A 391 -7.68 -22.52 -4.55
N GLN A 392 -7.90 -21.30 -5.04
CA GLN A 392 -9.08 -20.91 -5.80
C GLN A 392 -8.67 -19.81 -6.80
N PRO A 393 -9.08 -19.89 -8.07
CA PRO A 393 -8.73 -18.89 -9.08
C PRO A 393 -9.13 -17.47 -8.65
N VAL A 394 -8.12 -16.61 -8.48
CA VAL A 394 -8.31 -15.21 -8.08
C VAL A 394 -8.89 -14.42 -9.25
N GLN A 395 -9.90 -13.60 -8.97
CA GLN A 395 -10.54 -12.72 -9.94
C GLN A 395 -10.00 -11.29 -9.88
N CYS A 396 -9.50 -10.86 -8.72
CA CYS A 396 -8.94 -9.52 -8.54
C CYS A 396 -7.42 -9.49 -8.77
N TRP A 397 -7.02 -9.03 -9.95
CA TRP A 397 -5.61 -8.82 -10.33
C TRP A 397 -5.21 -7.34 -10.38
N ARG A 398 -5.90 -6.47 -9.64
CA ARG A 398 -5.59 -5.03 -9.58
C ARG A 398 -4.13 -4.80 -9.18
N GLU A 399 -3.37 -4.12 -10.03
CA GLU A 399 -1.97 -3.78 -9.76
C GLU A 399 -1.84 -2.70 -8.69
N HIS A 400 -2.77 -1.76 -8.67
CA HIS A 400 -2.86 -0.70 -7.66
C HIS A 400 -4.12 -0.90 -6.84
N CYS A 401 -3.95 -1.35 -5.61
CA CYS A 401 -5.03 -1.52 -4.64
C CYS A 401 -4.70 -0.69 -3.39
N GLU A 402 -5.62 0.20 -3.01
CA GLU A 402 -5.42 1.11 -1.88
C GLU A 402 -5.79 0.48 -0.52
N LEU A 403 -6.21 -0.79 -0.52
CA LEU A 403 -6.59 -1.50 0.70
C LEU A 403 -5.34 -1.96 1.44
N GLU A 404 -5.26 -1.59 2.71
CA GLU A 404 -4.09 -1.90 3.55
C GLU A 404 -4.17 -3.30 4.20
N TRP A 405 -5.32 -3.99 4.11
CA TRP A 405 -5.48 -5.37 4.59
C TRP A 405 -5.11 -6.41 3.52
N PHE A 406 -4.88 -7.65 3.96
CA PHE A 406 -4.56 -8.75 3.04
C PHE A 406 -5.78 -9.17 2.21
N CYS A 407 -5.52 -9.73 1.02
CA CYS A 407 -6.57 -10.05 0.06
C CYS A 407 -7.54 -11.14 0.52
N ASN A 408 -7.15 -12.03 1.42
CA ASN A 408 -8.03 -13.04 2.03
C ASN A 408 -9.19 -12.42 2.83
N HIS A 409 -9.08 -11.14 3.22
CA HIS A 409 -10.14 -10.40 3.91
C HIS A 409 -10.94 -9.50 2.95
N CYS A 410 -10.73 -9.61 1.63
CA CYS A 410 -11.32 -8.73 0.63
C CYS A 410 -12.47 -9.42 -0.12
N SER A 411 -13.66 -8.81 -0.10
CA SER A 411 -14.84 -9.29 -0.83
C SER A 411 -14.70 -9.27 -2.35
N GLN A 412 -13.69 -8.57 -2.88
CA GLN A 412 -13.43 -8.49 -4.32
C GLN A 412 -12.52 -9.62 -4.82
N LEU A 413 -11.87 -10.39 -3.93
CA LEU A 413 -10.81 -11.34 -4.33
C LEU A 413 -11.29 -12.37 -5.37
N TYR A 414 -12.45 -12.97 -5.13
CA TYR A 414 -13.05 -14.00 -5.97
C TYR A 414 -14.31 -13.52 -6.70
N ARG A 415 -14.66 -12.23 -6.58
CA ARG A 415 -15.85 -11.70 -7.23
C ARG A 415 -15.63 -11.71 -8.75
N PRO A 416 -16.50 -12.37 -9.54
CA PRO A 416 -16.38 -12.39 -11.00
C PRO A 416 -16.32 -10.96 -11.53
N ASN A 417 -15.34 -10.71 -12.39
CA ASN A 417 -15.22 -9.45 -13.11
C ASN A 417 -15.47 -9.75 -14.58
N PRO A 418 -16.54 -9.20 -15.20
CA PRO A 418 -16.84 -9.41 -16.62
C PRO A 418 -15.69 -9.05 -17.57
N MET A 419 -14.72 -8.24 -17.11
CA MET A 419 -13.52 -7.88 -17.90
C MET A 419 -12.37 -8.89 -17.83
N ASN A 420 -12.39 -9.91 -16.95
CA ASN A 420 -11.30 -10.88 -16.79
C ASN A 420 -11.55 -12.25 -17.44
N ASP A 421 -12.79 -12.54 -17.86
CA ASP A 421 -13.18 -13.82 -18.47
C ASP A 421 -12.73 -13.99 -19.93
N THR A 422 -12.21 -12.95 -20.58
CA THR A 422 -11.69 -13.01 -21.96
C THR A 422 -10.33 -13.72 -22.11
N VAL A 423 -9.73 -14.21 -21.02
CA VAL A 423 -8.46 -14.98 -21.06
C VAL A 423 -8.69 -16.46 -20.71
N ARG A 424 -9.95 -16.91 -20.63
CA ARG A 424 -10.32 -18.32 -20.43
C ARG A 424 -10.86 -18.93 -21.71
N GLU A 425 -10.00 -19.15 -22.69
CA GLU A 425 -10.22 -20.25 -23.64
C GLU A 425 -8.96 -21.08 -23.77
N THR A 426 -9.15 -22.39 -23.63
CA THR A 426 -8.17 -23.50 -23.72
C THR A 426 -7.15 -23.51 -22.58
N ILE A 427 -7.19 -24.47 -21.66
CA ILE A 427 -6.85 -25.88 -21.89
C ILE A 427 -7.63 -26.76 -20.89
N SER A 428 -8.30 -27.79 -21.40
CA SER A 428 -8.56 -29.04 -20.69
C SER A 428 -8.13 -30.18 -21.61
N PRO A 429 -7.62 -31.31 -21.06
CA PRO A 429 -7.00 -32.35 -21.85
C PRO A 429 -8.07 -33.28 -22.44
N GLU A 430 -7.87 -33.70 -23.69
CA GLU A 430 -8.02 -35.07 -24.23
C GLU A 430 -8.47 -35.09 -25.71
N MET A 431 -7.56 -35.64 -26.53
CA MET A 431 -7.79 -36.64 -27.59
C MET A 431 -8.96 -36.47 -28.59
N GLY A 432 -8.57 -36.19 -29.84
CA GLY A 432 -9.10 -36.87 -31.03
C GLY A 432 -10.26 -36.20 -31.78
N GLY A 433 -10.04 -35.98 -33.09
CA GLY A 433 -11.11 -36.05 -34.09
C GLY A 433 -11.69 -34.74 -34.62
N GLU A 434 -11.35 -34.47 -35.89
CA GLU A 434 -12.13 -33.82 -36.95
C GLU A 434 -12.57 -32.34 -36.85
N GLU A 435 -12.19 -31.62 -37.91
CA GLU A 435 -12.59 -30.25 -38.24
C GLU A 435 -14.10 -30.13 -38.43
N VAL A 436 -14.75 -29.23 -37.67
CA VAL A 436 -16.03 -28.64 -38.09
C VAL A 436 -15.98 -27.13 -37.87
N SER A 437 -16.01 -26.41 -38.99
CA SER A 437 -16.21 -24.97 -39.08
C SER A 437 -17.61 -24.59 -38.57
N GLN A 438 -17.68 -23.81 -37.50
CA GLN A 438 -18.87 -23.00 -37.20
C GLN A 438 -18.47 -21.59 -36.80
N LYS A 439 -18.78 -20.65 -37.70
CA LYS A 439 -18.80 -19.21 -37.44
C LYS A 439 -19.86 -18.91 -36.38
N VAL A 440 -19.45 -18.47 -35.20
CA VAL A 440 -20.33 -17.76 -34.26
C VAL A 440 -19.97 -16.29 -34.31
N ALA A 441 -20.91 -15.48 -34.76
CA ALA A 441 -20.78 -14.03 -34.81
C ALA A 441 -20.79 -13.46 -33.38
N HIS A 442 -19.68 -12.84 -32.97
CA HIS A 442 -19.67 -11.98 -31.78
C HIS A 442 -20.52 -10.74 -32.05
N GLN A 443 -21.65 -10.61 -31.35
CA GLN A 443 -22.30 -9.32 -31.21
C GLN A 443 -21.42 -8.45 -30.30
N ALA A 444 -20.80 -7.42 -30.89
CA ALA A 444 -20.04 -6.41 -30.17
C ALA A 444 -20.98 -5.62 -29.24
N VAL A 445 -20.67 -5.60 -27.95
CA VAL A 445 -21.33 -4.68 -27.00
C VAL A 445 -20.83 -3.29 -27.33
N ALA A 446 -21.72 -2.42 -27.82
CA ALA A 446 -21.37 -1.05 -28.19
C ALA A 446 -20.93 -0.24 -26.96
N VAL A 447 -19.65 0.14 -26.92
CA VAL A 447 -19.08 0.97 -25.86
C VAL A 447 -19.35 2.44 -26.17
N THR A 448 -19.90 3.18 -25.23
CA THR A 448 -20.12 4.63 -25.37
C THR A 448 -18.80 5.39 -25.16
N PRO A 449 -18.25 6.11 -26.16
CA PRO A 449 -17.01 6.85 -26.02
C PRO A 449 -17.13 7.96 -24.97
N VAL A 450 -16.00 8.31 -24.35
CA VAL A 450 -15.92 9.38 -23.34
C VAL A 450 -14.93 10.45 -23.79
N ILE A 451 -15.33 11.72 -23.75
CA ILE A 451 -14.45 12.87 -23.99
C ILE A 451 -14.30 13.64 -22.68
N VAL A 452 -13.06 13.88 -22.28
CA VAL A 452 -12.71 14.47 -20.99
C VAL A 452 -12.07 15.82 -21.21
N GLY A 453 -12.71 16.89 -20.74
CA GLY A 453 -12.08 18.19 -20.66
C GLY A 453 -11.24 18.29 -19.39
N LEU A 454 -9.93 18.54 -19.50
CA LEU A 454 -9.12 18.88 -18.33
C LEU A 454 -9.29 20.36 -17.97
N GLY A 455 -9.30 20.65 -16.67
CA GLY A 455 -9.51 21.97 -16.11
C GLY A 455 -9.48 21.94 -14.58
N ASN A 456 -9.29 23.09 -13.95
CA ASN A 456 -9.45 23.26 -12.51
C ASN A 456 -10.88 23.74 -12.19
N PRO A 457 -11.54 23.18 -11.16
CA PRO A 457 -12.82 23.69 -10.69
C PRO A 457 -12.64 25.03 -9.95
N GLY A 458 -13.56 25.97 -10.15
CA GLY A 458 -13.53 27.29 -9.53
C GLY A 458 -13.63 28.43 -10.55
N LYS A 459 -14.27 29.54 -10.16
CA LYS A 459 -14.48 30.70 -11.04
C LYS A 459 -13.17 31.43 -11.37
N GLU A 460 -12.22 31.37 -10.46
CA GLU A 460 -10.87 31.91 -10.63
C GLU A 460 -10.07 31.25 -11.77
N TYR A 461 -10.50 30.07 -12.25
CA TYR A 461 -9.83 29.34 -13.33
C TYR A 461 -10.58 29.41 -14.67
N GLU A 462 -11.82 29.93 -14.69
CA GLU A 462 -12.74 29.86 -15.84
C GLU A 462 -12.16 30.47 -17.14
N ASN A 463 -11.36 31.52 -17.01
CA ASN A 463 -10.71 32.20 -18.13
C ASN A 463 -9.21 31.91 -18.23
N THR A 464 -8.70 30.98 -17.43
CA THR A 464 -7.30 30.56 -17.49
C THR A 464 -7.07 29.58 -18.63
N VAL A 465 -5.84 29.57 -19.12
CA VAL A 465 -5.36 28.64 -20.14
C VAL A 465 -5.63 27.18 -19.75
N HIS A 466 -5.46 26.83 -18.47
CA HIS A 466 -5.71 25.49 -17.95
C HIS A 466 -7.16 25.00 -18.08
N ASN A 467 -8.13 25.88 -18.28
CA ASN A 467 -9.54 25.48 -18.40
C ASN A 467 -10.01 25.36 -19.86
N ILE A 468 -9.09 25.30 -20.83
CA ILE A 468 -9.46 25.11 -22.23
C ILE A 468 -10.27 23.83 -22.45
N GLY A 469 -9.94 22.73 -21.77
CA GLY A 469 -10.68 21.47 -21.86
C GLY A 469 -12.13 21.64 -21.41
N TYR A 470 -12.37 22.34 -20.29
CA TYR A 470 -13.73 22.64 -19.81
C TYR A 470 -14.50 23.50 -20.80
N ARG A 471 -13.88 24.55 -21.35
CA ARG A 471 -14.51 25.44 -22.33
C ARG A 471 -14.91 24.71 -23.61
N VAL A 472 -14.09 23.77 -24.09
CA VAL A 472 -14.43 22.92 -25.24
C VAL A 472 -15.62 22.03 -24.89
N MET A 473 -15.64 21.42 -23.70
CA MET A 473 -16.76 20.59 -23.26
C MET A 473 -18.07 21.38 -23.15
N ASP A 474 -18.03 22.59 -22.58
CA ASP A 474 -19.21 23.45 -22.45
C ASP A 474 -19.75 23.90 -23.81
N THR A 475 -18.86 24.21 -24.75
CA THR A 475 -19.23 24.57 -26.13
C THR A 475 -19.87 23.39 -26.87
N LEU A 476 -19.29 22.19 -26.74
CA LEU A 476 -19.86 20.95 -27.30
C LEU A 476 -21.23 20.64 -26.71
N ALA A 477 -21.39 20.74 -25.38
CA ALA A 477 -22.68 20.53 -24.73
C ALA A 477 -23.73 21.51 -25.26
N ALA A 478 -23.41 22.81 -25.34
CA ALA A 478 -24.35 23.82 -25.84
C ALA A 478 -24.74 23.61 -27.31
N ARG A 479 -23.80 23.20 -28.17
CA ARG A 479 -24.06 22.99 -29.61
C ARG A 479 -24.97 21.81 -29.91
N TYR A 480 -24.90 20.77 -29.08
CA TYR A 480 -25.66 19.53 -29.24
C TYR A 480 -26.77 19.39 -28.17
N ASP A 481 -27.26 20.51 -27.64
CA ASP A 481 -28.35 20.61 -26.66
C ASP A 481 -28.19 19.68 -25.43
N GLY A 482 -26.94 19.43 -25.04
CA GLY A 482 -26.56 18.57 -23.94
C GLY A 482 -26.76 19.23 -22.58
N ILE A 483 -27.33 18.49 -21.63
CA ILE A 483 -27.60 18.96 -20.27
C ILE A 483 -26.56 18.36 -19.31
N TRP A 484 -25.84 19.23 -18.60
CA TRP A 484 -24.90 18.81 -17.56
C TRP A 484 -25.60 18.27 -16.31
N GLN A 485 -25.16 17.11 -15.87
CA GLN A 485 -25.54 16.46 -14.62
C GLN A 485 -24.33 16.41 -13.69
N THR A 486 -24.56 16.58 -12.38
CA THR A 486 -23.50 16.48 -11.38
C THR A 486 -23.47 15.07 -10.80
N GLU A 487 -22.33 14.40 -10.92
CA GLU A 487 -22.04 13.10 -10.30
C GLU A 487 -20.90 13.25 -9.27
N GLU A 488 -20.66 12.21 -8.46
CA GLU A 488 -19.60 12.18 -7.45
C GLU A 488 -18.19 12.43 -8.05
N SER A 489 -17.98 12.02 -9.30
CA SER A 489 -16.71 12.17 -10.01
C SER A 489 -16.55 13.51 -10.74
N GLY A 490 -17.64 14.22 -11.03
CA GLY A 490 -17.61 15.47 -11.77
C GLY A 490 -18.89 15.76 -12.56
N GLN A 491 -18.82 16.70 -13.50
CA GLN A 491 -19.95 17.00 -14.37
C GLN A 491 -19.94 16.10 -15.60
N VAL A 492 -21.11 15.55 -15.93
CA VAL A 492 -21.30 14.61 -17.04
C VAL A 492 -22.41 15.14 -17.94
N CYS A 493 -22.23 15.03 -19.25
CA CYS A 493 -23.23 15.38 -20.24
C CYS A 493 -23.21 14.31 -21.32
N SER A 494 -24.37 13.91 -21.85
CA SER A 494 -24.44 13.00 -23.01
C SER A 494 -24.96 13.78 -24.20
N ILE A 495 -24.26 13.66 -25.34
CA ILE A 495 -24.62 14.30 -26.60
C ILE A 495 -24.63 13.27 -27.73
N LEU A 496 -25.35 13.58 -28.81
CA LEU A 496 -25.37 12.77 -30.03
C LEU A 496 -24.45 13.41 -31.08
N LEU A 497 -23.33 12.76 -31.39
CA LEU A 497 -22.35 13.18 -32.39
C LEU A 497 -22.38 12.20 -33.57
N ASN A 498 -22.80 12.64 -34.77
CA ASN A 498 -22.87 11.82 -35.98
C ASN A 498 -23.53 10.44 -35.72
N ASP A 499 -24.73 10.46 -35.14
CA ASP A 499 -25.53 9.28 -34.74
C ASP A 499 -24.88 8.37 -33.67
N THR A 500 -23.79 8.80 -33.05
CA THR A 500 -23.13 8.09 -31.93
C THR A 500 -23.35 8.85 -30.63
N THR A 501 -23.87 8.19 -29.60
CA THR A 501 -23.94 8.76 -28.25
C THR A 501 -22.53 8.86 -27.66
N VAL A 502 -22.14 10.04 -27.18
CA VAL A 502 -20.85 10.28 -26.54
C VAL A 502 -21.06 10.96 -25.20
N LYS A 503 -20.28 10.55 -24.19
CA LYS A 503 -20.30 11.19 -22.87
C LYS A 503 -19.19 12.24 -22.77
N LEU A 504 -19.56 13.47 -22.47
CA LEU A 504 -18.64 14.53 -22.08
C LEU A 504 -18.44 14.50 -20.57
N PHE A 505 -17.21 14.69 -20.12
CA PHE A 505 -16.85 14.65 -18.70
C PHE A 505 -15.92 15.80 -18.31
N LYS A 506 -16.29 16.52 -17.24
CA LYS A 506 -15.47 17.53 -16.57
C LYS A 506 -15.18 17.06 -15.13
N PRO A 507 -13.98 16.52 -14.85
CA PRO A 507 -13.66 15.90 -13.57
C PRO A 507 -13.61 16.92 -12.42
N ASP A 508 -14.39 16.74 -11.35
CA ASP A 508 -14.41 17.71 -10.24
C ASP A 508 -13.21 17.52 -9.30
N ALA A 509 -12.03 17.90 -9.79
CA ALA A 509 -10.76 17.87 -9.08
C ALA A 509 -9.74 18.83 -9.71
N PHE A 510 -8.81 19.35 -8.90
CA PHE A 510 -7.66 20.08 -9.41
C PHE A 510 -6.83 19.23 -10.38
N MET A 511 -6.13 19.88 -11.30
CA MET A 511 -5.39 19.30 -12.42
C MET A 511 -4.51 18.11 -12.00
N ASN A 512 -3.78 18.20 -10.89
CA ASN A 512 -2.92 17.11 -10.41
C ASN A 512 -3.67 15.91 -9.77
N LEU A 513 -4.98 16.02 -9.60
CA LEU A 513 -5.89 15.04 -8.99
C LEU A 513 -7.03 14.63 -9.94
N THR A 514 -6.96 15.01 -11.21
CA THR A 514 -7.97 14.68 -12.21
C THR A 514 -8.06 13.19 -12.51
N GLY A 515 -6.93 12.47 -12.45
CA GLY A 515 -6.85 11.05 -12.80
C GLY A 515 -7.77 10.14 -11.99
N PRO A 516 -7.76 10.18 -10.64
CA PRO A 516 -8.66 9.36 -9.82
C PRO A 516 -10.15 9.57 -10.14
N LYS A 517 -10.56 10.81 -10.42
CA LYS A 517 -11.94 11.15 -10.80
C LYS A 517 -12.31 10.57 -12.17
N LEU A 518 -11.38 10.67 -13.13
CA LEU A 518 -11.54 10.04 -14.43
C LEU A 518 -11.60 8.52 -14.36
N GLN A 519 -10.72 7.89 -13.57
CA GLN A 519 -10.72 6.45 -13.39
C GLN A 519 -12.05 5.95 -12.81
N HIS A 520 -12.58 6.65 -11.79
CA HIS A 520 -13.89 6.32 -11.21
C HIS A 520 -15.01 6.44 -12.24
N PHE A 521 -15.01 7.52 -13.05
CA PHE A 521 -16.03 7.75 -14.06
C PHE A 521 -15.96 6.76 -15.24
N LEU A 522 -14.76 6.43 -15.73
CA LEU A 522 -14.61 5.40 -16.76
C LEU A 522 -15.05 4.03 -16.25
N ALA A 523 -14.78 3.72 -14.98
CA ALA A 523 -15.25 2.48 -14.36
C ALA A 523 -16.78 2.43 -14.22
N SER A 524 -17.44 3.55 -13.91
CA SER A 524 -18.91 3.60 -13.80
C SER A 524 -19.61 3.52 -15.16
N THR A 525 -18.93 3.97 -16.23
CA THR A 525 -19.46 3.94 -17.60
C THR A 525 -19.06 2.70 -18.40
N GLY A 526 -18.12 1.90 -17.90
CA GLY A 526 -17.57 0.75 -18.62
C GLY A 526 -16.69 1.13 -19.82
N CYS A 527 -16.32 2.41 -19.94
CA CYS A 527 -15.52 2.91 -21.06
C CYS A 527 -14.02 2.63 -20.82
N PRO A 528 -13.33 1.87 -21.69
CA PRO A 528 -11.91 1.63 -21.58
C PRO A 528 -11.10 2.88 -21.93
N PRO A 529 -9.87 3.04 -21.42
CA PRO A 529 -9.04 4.21 -21.71
C PRO A 529 -8.78 4.47 -23.19
N SER A 530 -8.77 3.44 -24.04
CA SER A 530 -8.62 3.56 -25.49
C SER A 530 -9.80 4.25 -26.18
N HIS A 531 -10.98 4.24 -25.54
CA HIS A 531 -12.22 4.88 -26.01
C HIS A 531 -12.48 6.20 -25.24
N CYS A 532 -11.47 6.68 -24.50
CA CYS A 532 -11.48 7.92 -23.75
C CYS A 532 -10.50 8.92 -24.37
N MET A 533 -10.97 10.12 -24.75
CA MET A 533 -10.13 11.19 -25.26
C MET A 533 -9.92 12.30 -24.22
N LEU A 534 -8.67 12.65 -23.90
CA LEU A 534 -8.37 13.83 -23.08
C LEU A 534 -8.22 15.08 -23.94
N VAL A 535 -8.85 16.18 -23.53
CA VAL A 535 -8.77 17.50 -24.17
C VAL A 535 -8.17 18.50 -23.19
N TYR A 536 -7.00 19.07 -23.51
CA TYR A 536 -6.22 19.87 -22.55
C TYR A 536 -5.25 20.85 -23.21
N ASP A 537 -4.70 21.78 -22.42
CA ASP A 537 -3.71 22.78 -22.85
C ASP A 537 -2.29 22.20 -22.94
N ASP A 538 -1.53 22.64 -23.93
CA ASP A 538 -0.18 22.14 -24.18
C ASP A 538 0.81 23.27 -24.52
N MET A 539 1.73 23.49 -23.59
CA MET A 539 2.75 24.53 -23.67
C MET A 539 3.84 24.26 -24.72
N ASP A 540 3.94 23.04 -25.24
CA ASP A 540 4.90 22.72 -26.31
C ASP A 540 4.37 23.10 -27.70
N ILE A 541 3.09 23.45 -27.79
CA ILE A 541 2.39 23.78 -29.03
C ILE A 541 2.05 25.27 -29.04
N GLU A 542 2.32 25.93 -30.17
CA GLU A 542 1.98 27.35 -30.38
C GLU A 542 0.46 27.57 -30.36
N LEU A 543 0.08 28.71 -29.78
CA LEU A 543 -1.29 29.22 -29.83
C LEU A 543 -1.81 29.23 -31.28
N GLY A 544 -3.03 28.75 -31.50
CA GLY A 544 -3.60 28.61 -32.84
C GLY A 544 -3.42 27.23 -33.49
N LYS A 545 -2.77 26.26 -32.81
CA LYS A 545 -2.58 24.90 -33.34
C LYS A 545 -3.18 23.85 -32.40
N ILE A 546 -3.81 22.84 -33.00
CA ILE A 546 -4.34 21.66 -32.28
C ILE A 546 -3.66 20.41 -32.83
N LYS A 547 -3.18 19.53 -31.95
CA LYS A 547 -2.56 18.26 -32.35
C LYS A 547 -3.24 17.09 -31.67
N TYR A 548 -3.47 16.03 -32.43
CA TYR A 548 -3.89 14.75 -31.88
C TYR A 548 -2.68 13.88 -31.54
N LYS A 549 -2.79 13.10 -30.47
CA LYS A 549 -1.82 12.09 -30.07
C LYS A 549 -2.56 10.82 -29.65
N HIS A 550 -2.23 9.69 -30.26
CA HIS A 550 -2.87 8.41 -29.96
C HIS A 550 -2.43 7.86 -28.59
N GLU A 551 -1.14 7.95 -28.29
CA GLU A 551 -0.53 7.46 -27.04
C GLU A 551 0.77 8.17 -26.70
N GLY A 552 1.27 8.02 -25.47
CA GLY A 552 2.61 8.44 -25.05
C GLY A 552 2.67 9.13 -23.67
N GLY A 553 3.84 9.60 -23.25
CA GLY A 553 4.03 10.22 -21.92
C GLY A 553 3.27 11.55 -21.70
N ASP A 554 3.30 12.05 -20.46
CA ASP A 554 2.58 13.25 -20.00
C ASP A 554 3.21 14.58 -20.44
N ALA A 555 4.44 14.56 -20.95
CA ALA A 555 5.18 15.75 -21.37
C ALA A 555 5.25 16.86 -20.30
N GLY A 556 5.23 16.49 -19.01
CA GLY A 556 5.27 17.44 -17.90
C GLY A 556 3.92 18.05 -17.52
N HIS A 557 2.84 17.73 -18.25
CA HIS A 557 1.50 18.23 -17.95
C HIS A 557 0.89 17.47 -16.77
N ARG A 558 0.62 18.18 -15.65
CA ARG A 558 0.17 17.56 -14.38
C ARG A 558 -1.17 16.83 -14.47
N GLY A 559 -2.10 17.33 -15.30
CA GLY A 559 -3.40 16.71 -15.58
C GLY A 559 -3.29 15.38 -16.30
N VAL A 560 -2.64 15.39 -17.47
CA VAL A 560 -2.27 14.18 -18.20
C VAL A 560 -1.49 13.21 -17.31
N LYS A 561 -0.48 13.66 -16.56
CA LYS A 561 0.26 12.80 -15.64
C LYS A 561 -0.66 12.11 -14.64
N SER A 562 -1.53 12.85 -13.98
CA SER A 562 -2.53 12.30 -13.06
C SER A 562 -3.43 11.27 -13.75
N CYS A 563 -3.91 11.56 -14.95
CA CYS A 563 -4.76 10.66 -15.74
C CYS A 563 -4.03 9.38 -16.15
N LEU A 564 -2.81 9.46 -16.66
CA LEU A 564 -2.04 8.27 -17.06
C LEU A 564 -1.63 7.42 -15.86
N GLU A 565 -1.28 8.05 -14.73
CA GLU A 565 -0.99 7.35 -13.48
C GLU A 565 -2.22 6.62 -12.94
N ALA A 566 -3.41 7.25 -12.98
CA ALA A 566 -4.64 6.64 -12.51
C ALA A 566 -5.20 5.57 -13.46
N LEU A 567 -5.14 5.79 -14.78
CA LEU A 567 -5.62 4.84 -15.78
C LEU A 567 -4.63 3.68 -16.03
N GLY A 568 -3.38 3.81 -15.57
CA GLY A 568 -2.37 2.76 -15.66
C GLY A 568 -1.92 2.46 -17.09
N THR A 569 -2.13 3.38 -18.03
CA THR A 569 -1.79 3.18 -19.44
C THR A 569 -1.37 4.48 -20.12
N TYR A 570 -0.48 4.38 -21.10
CA TYR A 570 -0.10 5.49 -21.99
C TYR A 570 -0.99 5.57 -23.24
N ALA A 571 -1.79 4.53 -23.50
CA ALA A 571 -2.70 4.40 -24.64
C ALA A 571 -4.03 5.13 -24.38
N VAL A 572 -3.93 6.43 -24.15
CA VAL A 572 -5.08 7.33 -23.96
C VAL A 572 -5.01 8.41 -25.04
N PRO A 573 -5.94 8.39 -26.03
CA PRO A 573 -6.07 9.42 -27.04
C PRO A 573 -6.16 10.82 -26.46
N ARG A 574 -5.52 11.78 -27.13
CA ARG A 574 -5.33 13.13 -26.63
C ARG A 574 -5.50 14.17 -27.74
N LEU A 575 -6.28 15.19 -27.45
CA LEU A 575 -6.38 16.42 -28.24
C LEU A 575 -5.68 17.55 -27.47
N ARG A 576 -4.56 18.02 -28.02
CA ARG A 576 -3.62 18.94 -27.39
C ARG A 576 -3.81 20.33 -27.98
N PHE A 577 -4.22 21.29 -27.16
CA PHE A 577 -4.41 22.68 -27.56
C PHE A 577 -3.14 23.49 -27.33
N GLY A 578 -2.58 24.07 -28.37
CA GLY A 578 -1.43 24.97 -28.23
C GLY A 578 -1.78 26.26 -27.53
N VAL A 579 -0.97 26.62 -26.55
CA VAL A 579 -1.16 27.78 -25.68
C VAL A 579 0.13 28.59 -25.49
N ARG A 580 1.20 28.22 -26.20
CA ARG A 580 2.46 28.97 -26.20
C ARG A 580 2.36 30.21 -27.08
N GLU A 581 2.50 31.38 -26.46
CA GLU A 581 2.64 32.66 -27.16
C GLU A 581 4.00 32.75 -27.88
N PRO A 582 4.06 33.24 -29.13
CA PRO A 582 5.32 33.45 -29.85
C PRO A 582 6.28 34.38 -29.08
N GLY A 583 7.49 33.91 -28.76
CA GLY A 583 8.53 34.71 -28.10
C GLY A 583 8.47 34.81 -26.57
N SER A 584 7.68 33.97 -25.87
CA SER A 584 7.60 33.96 -24.39
C SER A 584 8.68 33.08 -23.74
N ASP A 585 9.50 33.66 -22.84
CA ASP A 585 10.50 32.97 -22.00
C ASP A 585 9.99 32.55 -20.60
N LYS A 586 8.67 32.62 -20.35
CA LYS A 586 8.08 32.31 -19.02
C LYS A 586 8.15 30.80 -18.70
N LYS A 587 8.39 30.46 -17.42
CA LYS A 587 8.37 29.07 -16.94
C LYS A 587 6.97 28.46 -17.09
N ALA A 588 6.90 27.23 -17.60
CA ALA A 588 5.66 26.55 -18.01
C ALA A 588 4.53 26.49 -16.96
N GLY A 589 4.84 26.52 -15.65
CA GLY A 589 3.83 26.43 -14.58
C GLY A 589 3.14 27.74 -14.20
N GLU A 590 3.72 28.90 -14.54
CA GLU A 590 3.17 30.23 -14.18
C GLU A 590 2.31 30.82 -15.31
N GLN A 591 2.51 30.39 -16.56
CA GLN A 591 1.80 30.89 -17.74
C GLN A 591 0.44 30.21 -17.98
N VAL A 592 0.22 29.02 -17.41
CA VAL A 592 -1.01 28.23 -17.59
C VAL A 592 -2.14 28.61 -16.61
N LEU A 593 -1.79 29.34 -15.54
CA LEU A 593 -2.72 29.88 -14.55
C LEU A 593 -3.08 31.36 -14.84
N THR A 594 -2.56 31.95 -15.91
CA THR A 594 -2.94 33.30 -16.35
C THR A 594 -4.13 33.25 -17.30
N ASP A 595 -4.89 34.33 -17.34
CA ASP A 595 -5.98 34.51 -18.30
C ASP A 595 -5.47 34.48 -19.75
N PHE A 596 -6.33 34.06 -20.68
CA PHE A 596 -6.03 34.15 -22.11
C PHE A 596 -5.69 35.59 -22.51
N SER A 597 -4.69 35.76 -23.40
CA SER A 597 -4.39 37.04 -24.01
C SER A 597 -5.55 37.51 -24.89
N ALA A 598 -5.67 38.82 -25.13
CA ALA A 598 -6.68 39.37 -26.03
C ALA A 598 -6.60 38.76 -27.44
N ALA A 599 -5.38 38.47 -27.93
CA ALA A 599 -5.15 37.81 -29.22
C ALA A 599 -5.61 36.34 -29.20
N ALA A 600 -5.39 35.61 -28.10
CA ALA A 600 -5.87 34.25 -27.92
C ALA A 600 -7.40 34.19 -27.89
N LEU A 601 -8.06 35.12 -27.21
CA LEU A 601 -9.52 35.19 -27.13
C LEU A 601 -10.18 35.41 -28.49
N THR A 602 -9.53 36.13 -29.42
CA THR A 602 -10.06 36.33 -30.78
C THR A 602 -10.00 35.05 -31.64
N GLN A 603 -8.98 34.21 -31.45
CA GLN A 603 -8.81 32.96 -32.22
C GLN A 603 -9.54 31.77 -31.60
N LEU A 604 -9.88 31.86 -30.30
CA LEU A 604 -10.43 30.76 -29.52
C LEU A 604 -11.72 30.14 -30.08
N PRO A 605 -12.71 30.91 -30.57
CA PRO A 605 -13.92 30.32 -31.15
C PRO A 605 -13.62 29.43 -32.36
N GLN A 606 -12.73 29.87 -33.26
CA GLN A 606 -12.34 29.10 -34.44
C GLN A 606 -11.56 27.82 -34.08
N LEU A 607 -10.72 27.87 -33.05
CA LEU A 607 -9.99 26.70 -32.55
C LEU A 607 -10.91 25.69 -31.88
N ILE A 608 -11.91 26.15 -31.14
CA ILE A 608 -12.92 25.27 -30.55
C ILE A 608 -13.71 24.58 -31.67
N GLU A 609 -14.12 25.28 -32.73
CA GLU A 609 -14.75 24.67 -33.91
C GLU A 609 -13.88 23.57 -34.54
N GLN A 610 -12.59 23.85 -34.80
CA GLN A 610 -11.65 22.85 -35.33
C GLN A 610 -11.51 21.62 -34.41
N ALA A 611 -11.52 21.82 -33.09
CA ALA A 611 -11.47 20.73 -32.14
C ALA A 611 -12.73 19.86 -32.16
N MET A 612 -13.90 20.48 -32.30
CA MET A 612 -15.18 19.77 -32.42
C MET A 612 -15.20 18.90 -33.67
N ASP A 613 -14.71 19.41 -34.81
CA ASP A 613 -14.60 18.62 -36.04
C ASP A 613 -13.64 17.43 -35.88
N MET A 614 -12.48 17.65 -35.24
CA MET A 614 -11.51 16.57 -34.97
C MET A 614 -12.07 15.52 -34.00
N ILE A 615 -12.85 15.94 -33.02
CA ILE A 615 -13.54 15.06 -32.07
C ILE A 615 -14.60 14.24 -32.81
N ALA A 616 -15.44 14.87 -33.64
CA ALA A 616 -16.52 14.23 -34.38
C ALA A 616 -16.02 13.24 -35.45
N GLN A 617 -14.89 13.53 -36.12
CA GLN A 617 -14.25 12.60 -37.05
C GLN A 617 -13.68 11.36 -36.37
N ARG A 618 -13.23 11.50 -35.10
CA ARG A 618 -12.52 10.45 -34.38
C ARG A 618 -13.41 9.67 -33.42
N SER A 619 -14.54 10.22 -33.00
CA SER A 619 -15.53 9.51 -32.20
C SER A 619 -16.05 8.27 -32.92
N GLN A 620 -16.19 8.30 -34.26
CA GLN A 620 -16.54 7.13 -35.07
C GLN A 620 -15.47 6.02 -35.03
N ALA A 621 -14.18 6.40 -34.97
CA ALA A 621 -13.07 5.45 -34.84
C ALA A 621 -12.86 4.94 -33.40
N MET A 622 -13.58 5.50 -32.42
CA MET A 622 -13.60 5.08 -31.02
C MET A 622 -14.79 4.18 -30.68
N THR A 623 -15.66 3.87 -31.65
CA THR A 623 -16.86 3.01 -31.45
C THR A 623 -16.75 1.68 -32.21
N ILE A 624 -15.75 1.54 -33.09
CA ILE A 624 -15.40 0.33 -33.86
C ILE A 624 -14.19 -0.31 -33.21
#